data_AF-A0A3N7H8E0-F1
#
_entry.id   AF-A0A3N7H8E0-F1
#
_cell.length_a   1.000
_cell.length_b   1.000
_cell.length_c   1.000
_cell.angle_alpha   90.00
_cell.angle_beta   90.00
_cell.angle_gamma   90.00
#
_symmetry.space_group_name_H-M   'P 1'
#
loop_
_entity.id
_entity.type
_entity.pdbx_description
1 polymer ?
#
loop_
_entity_poly.entity_id
_entity_poly.type
_entity_poly.pdbx_seq_one_letter_code
_entity_poly.pdbx_strand_id
1 'polypeptide(L)' 'MGMFGRLLTYLEESQKTFNVVHDKVRMEIWIQGKEWLPILISQVDRHHYRIAWGSVLYPHVSADKGLAYVLNIC' A
#
# COMPACT_ATOMS: atom_id res chain seq x y z
N MET A 1 8.55 6.92 11.44
CA MET A 1 7.54 6.98 10.34
C MET A 1 7.06 5.56 10.07
N GLY A 2 5.75 5.29 10.16
CA GLY A 2 5.18 3.96 9.86
C GLY A 2 5.16 3.65 8.36
N MET A 3 4.72 2.45 7.97
CA MET A 3 4.66 2.03 6.56
C MET A 3 3.85 3.00 5.69
N PHE A 4 2.66 3.42 6.18
CA PHE A 4 1.80 4.36 5.47
C PHE A 4 2.48 5.69 5.15
N GLY A 5 3.20 6.27 6.11
CA GLY A 5 3.92 7.52 5.85
C GLY A 5 4.95 7.36 4.73
N ARG A 6 5.75 6.29 4.79
CA ARG A 6 6.78 6.01 3.77
C ARG A 6 6.17 5.80 2.38
N LEU A 7 5.01 5.13 2.31
CA LEU A 7 4.28 4.96 1.06
C LEU A 7 3.75 6.28 0.51
N LEU A 8 3.14 7.13 1.33
CA LEU A 8 2.64 8.43 0.89
C LEU A 8 3.77 9.28 0.28
N THR A 9 4.91 9.38 0.97
CA THR A 9 6.08 10.10 0.45
C THR A 9 6.54 9.53 -0.89
N TYR A 10 6.65 8.20 -1.02
CA TYR A 10 7.03 7.60 -2.30
C TYR A 10 6.02 7.91 -3.42
N LEU A 11 4.72 7.81 -3.14
CA LEU A 11 3.67 8.02 -4.15
C LEU A 11 3.63 9.49 -4.59
N GLU A 12 3.82 10.43 -3.65
CA GLU A 12 3.92 11.87 -3.93
C GLU A 12 5.17 12.23 -4.76
N GLU A 13 6.30 11.58 -4.50
CA GLU A 13 7.55 11.78 -5.25
C GLU A 13 7.55 11.09 -6.62
N SER A 14 6.72 10.06 -6.79
CA SER A 14 6.64 9.34 -8.05
C SER A 14 5.96 10.20 -9.12
N GLN A 15 6.52 10.22 -10.33
CA GLN A 15 5.86 10.86 -11.49
C GLN A 15 4.66 10.07 -12.02
N LYS A 16 4.26 8.98 -11.33
CA LYS A 16 3.10 8.16 -11.67
C LYS A 16 1.86 8.79 -11.03
N THR A 17 0.75 8.75 -11.74
CA THR A 17 -0.53 9.24 -11.25
C THR A 17 -1.21 8.17 -10.39
N PHE A 18 -1.05 8.32 -9.08
CA PHE A 18 -1.73 7.50 -8.08
C PHE A 18 -2.91 8.27 -7.48
N ASN A 19 -4.03 7.59 -7.22
CA ASN A 19 -5.06 8.09 -6.32
C ASN A 19 -4.99 7.29 -5.02
N VAL A 20 -4.85 7.98 -3.90
CA VAL A 20 -4.70 7.35 -2.59
C VAL A 20 -5.86 7.73 -1.70
N VAL A 21 -6.51 6.72 -1.12
CA VAL A 21 -7.51 6.89 -0.06
C VAL A 21 -6.93 6.24 1.18
N HIS A 22 -6.74 6.98 2.27
CA HIS A 22 -6.24 6.37 3.50
C HIS A 22 -6.98 6.90 4.73
N ASP A 23 -7.12 6.04 5.72
CA ASP A 23 -7.59 6.36 7.07
C ASP A 23 -6.50 5.98 8.10
N LYS A 24 -6.88 5.83 9.38
CA LYS A 24 -5.92 5.50 10.45
C LYS A 24 -5.34 4.09 10.34
N VAL A 25 -6.08 3.13 9.78
CA VAL A 25 -5.74 1.70 9.79
C VAL A 25 -5.69 1.10 8.39
N ARG A 26 -6.11 1.82 7.35
CA ARG A 26 -6.19 1.34 5.98
C ARG A 26 -5.67 2.37 4.99
N MET A 27 -5.06 1.87 3.92
CA MET A 27 -4.68 2.62 2.74
C MET A 27 -5.10 1.85 1.50
N GLU A 28 -5.66 2.57 0.54
CA GLU A 28 -6.00 2.11 -0.79
C GLU A 28 -5.19 2.91 -1.80
N ILE A 29 -4.50 2.21 -2.69
CA ILE A 29 -3.69 2.81 -3.75
C ILE A 29 -4.28 2.39 -5.08
N TRP A 30 -4.75 3.37 -5.84
CA TRP A 30 -5.24 3.22 -7.20
C TRP A 30 -4.18 3.73 -8.16
N ILE A 31 -3.81 2.90 -9.14
CA ILE A 31 -2.77 3.22 -10.11
C ILE A 31 -3.44 3.55 -11.45
N GLN A 32 -3.23 4.75 -11.99
CA GLN A 32 -3.78 5.10 -13.30
C GLN A 32 -3.24 4.14 -14.37
N GLY A 33 -4.13 3.62 -15.22
CA GLY A 33 -3.82 2.59 -16.21
C GLY A 33 -3.80 1.14 -15.68
N LYS A 34 -3.98 0.93 -14.37
CA LYS A 34 -4.25 -0.38 -13.74
C LYS A 34 -5.46 -0.30 -12.81
N GLU A 35 -6.52 0.38 -13.25
CA GLU A 35 -7.71 0.71 -12.44
C GLU A 35 -8.62 -0.49 -12.13
N TRP A 36 -8.32 -1.68 -12.66
CA TRP A 36 -9.15 -2.86 -12.50
C TRP A 36 -9.20 -3.35 -11.04
N LEU A 37 -8.14 -3.16 -10.24
CA LEU A 37 -8.09 -3.54 -8.81
C LEU A 37 -7.13 -2.63 -8.00
N PRO A 38 -7.56 -2.05 -6.86
CA PRO A 38 -6.67 -1.28 -5.99
C PRO A 38 -5.75 -2.19 -5.17
N ILE A 39 -4.61 -1.63 -4.75
CA ILE A 39 -3.80 -2.23 -3.69
C ILE A 39 -4.40 -1.79 -2.35
N LEU A 40 -4.85 -2.76 -1.56
CA LEU A 40 -5.39 -2.56 -0.23
C LEU A 40 -4.34 -2.90 0.81
N ILE A 41 -4.11 -1.99 1.75
CA ILE A 41 -3.15 -2.18 2.84
C ILE A 41 -3.90 -1.90 4.15
N SER A 42 -3.90 -2.84 5.08
CA SER A 42 -4.55 -2.69 6.38
C SER A 42 -3.56 -2.97 7.49
N GLN A 43 -3.42 -2.05 8.43
CA GLN A 43 -2.64 -2.23 9.64
C GLN A 43 -3.40 -3.18 10.58
N VAL A 44 -2.77 -4.30 10.92
CA VAL A 44 -3.35 -5.32 11.81
C VAL A 44 -2.95 -5.05 13.26
N ASP A 45 -1.71 -4.62 13.47
CA ASP A 45 -1.20 -4.17 14.76
C ASP A 45 -0.05 -3.16 14.57
N ARG A 46 0.67 -2.80 15.64
CA ARG A 46 1.76 -1.81 15.59
C ARG A 46 2.88 -2.17 14.59
N HIS A 47 3.09 -3.45 14.31
CA HIS A 47 4.20 -3.96 13.52
C HIS A 47 3.77 -4.69 12.24
N HIS A 48 2.53 -5.16 12.18
CA HIS A 48 2.05 -6.01 11.09
C HIS A 48 0.98 -5.34 10.24
N TYR A 49 1.06 -5.66 8.95
CA TYR A 49 0.16 -5.19 7.92
C TYR A 49 -0.38 -6.37 7.12
N ARG A 50 -1.54 -6.19 6.52
CA ARG A 50 -2.14 -7.05 5.51
C ARG A 50 -2.13 -6.30 4.19
N ILE A 51 -1.69 -6.94 3.12
CA ILE A 51 -1.72 -6.36 1.77
C ILE A 51 -2.53 -7.27 0.88
N ALA A 52 -3.47 -6.68 0.13
CA ALA A 52 -4.23 -7.39 -0.87
C ALA A 52 -4.18 -6.66 -2.20
N TRP A 53 -4.12 -7.41 -3.29
CA TRP A 53 -4.30 -6.90 -4.63
C TRP A 53 -5.11 -7.93 -5.42
N GLY A 54 -6.38 -7.61 -5.69
CA GLY A 54 -7.33 -8.57 -6.23
C GLY A 54 -7.53 -9.79 -5.33
N SER A 55 -7.33 -10.98 -5.89
CA SER A 55 -7.41 -12.25 -5.17
C SER A 55 -6.14 -12.60 -4.39
N VAL A 56 -5.06 -11.84 -4.58
CA VAL A 56 -3.78 -12.10 -3.91
C VAL A 56 -3.78 -11.42 -2.55
N LEU A 57 -3.55 -12.20 -1.49
CA LEU A 57 -3.50 -11.74 -0.11
C LEU A 57 -2.16 -12.12 0.54
N TYR A 58 -1.50 -11.12 1.11
CA TYR A 58 -0.29 -11.29 1.93
C TYR A 58 -0.61 -10.94 3.38
N PRO A 59 -0.84 -11.96 4.23
CA PRO A 59 -1.16 -11.74 5.64
C PRO A 59 0.11 -11.46 6.47
N HIS A 60 0.00 -10.53 7.42
CA HIS A 60 0.98 -10.28 8.49
C HIS A 60 2.42 -10.03 8.01
N VAL A 61 2.60 -9.02 7.16
CA VAL A 61 3.93 -8.55 6.76
C VAL A 61 4.42 -7.43 7.68
N SER A 62 5.71 -7.41 7.98
CA SER A 62 6.34 -6.25 8.64
C SER A 62 6.27 -5.01 7.74
N ALA A 63 6.38 -3.82 8.33
CA ALA A 63 6.38 -2.56 7.58
C ALA A 63 7.36 -2.55 6.39
N ASP A 64 8.58 -3.06 6.58
CA ASP A 64 9.62 -3.08 5.54
C ASP A 64 9.29 -4.06 4.40
N LYS A 65 8.84 -5.28 4.75
CA LYS A 65 8.43 -6.27 3.75
C LYS A 65 7.21 -5.81 2.98
N GLY A 66 6.25 -5.21 3.69
CA GLY A 66 5.05 -4.67 3.09
C GLY A 66 5.35 -3.53 2.12
N LEU A 67 6.23 -2.60 2.51
CA LEU A 67 6.68 -1.52 1.64
C LEU A 67 7.34 -2.08 0.37
N ALA A 68 8.32 -2.97 0.52
CA ALA A 68 9.02 -3.55 -0.63
C ALA A 68 8.05 -4.25 -1.61
N TYR A 69 7.03 -4.93 -1.08
CA TYR A 69 6.02 -5.56 -1.91
C TYR A 69 5.20 -4.55 -2.73
N VAL A 70 4.69 -3.49 -2.10
CA VAL A 70 3.91 -2.45 -2.78
C VAL A 70 4.75 -1.73 -3.84
N LEU A 71 6.00 -1.40 -3.52
CA LEU A 71 6.93 -0.76 -4.46
C LEU A 71 7.24 -1.62 -5.68
N ASN A 72 7.20 -2.95 -5.56
CA ASN A 72 7.39 -3.86 -6.70
C ASN A 72 6.15 -3.97 -7.61
N ILE A 73 4.94 -3.71 -7.08
CA ILE A 73 3.72 -3.70 -7.89
C ILE A 73 3.60 -2.38 -8.67
N CYS A 74 3.95 -1.28 -8.01
CA CYS A 74 3.81 0.09 -8.49
C CYS A 74 4.80 0.40 -9.61
#